data_AF-A0A7I7LCG5-F1
#
_entry.id   AF-A0A7I7LCG5-F1
#
_cell.length_a   1.000
_cell.length_b   1.000
_cell.length_c   1.000
_cell.angle_alpha   90.00
_cell.angle_beta   90.00
_cell.angle_gamma   90.00
#
_symmetry.space_group_name_H-M   'P 1'
#
loop_
_entity.id
_entity.type
_entity.pdbx_description
1 polymer ?
#
loop_
_entity_poly.entity_id
_entity_poly.type
_entity_poly.pdbx_seq_one_letter_code
_entity_poly.pdbx_strand_id
1 'polypeptide(L)'
;MSFVSVSPELVTDGAAALTQIGSSIDEANAAAGAVTAVLPPGVDEVSVALASLFVAHGREYESLSAQVALFHRRFVQMLAAASGGYAEAEAANISAVAGLETVEQCVLDVINAPTQALFGWSLIGNGTDGAPGSGQAGGNGGLLWGDGGNGGSGGVGQVGGAGGSAGLLGHGGAGGAGGVSGVSAVGATGGAGGNGGWLYGNGGAGGLGGQGVLTGGNGGVGGPARFFGAGGTGGAGGLGLGDTGGIGGIGGNAGALFGPGGAGGAGGPGGANGTNGGDGGAGGAAGLYGLGGAGGAGGDGGAGISGGAGDAGGAGGHAGNGGDGGRGGWLVGNGGVGGLGGVGGTGGAGGAGGDGVVLGSAGGTGGDGGAGGTGGVGGTGGEGGFLGQRGAGGAGGAGGAGGLAGDGGRGAAGTFAGGTGIGGAGGDGGNAGVGGVGEPVGPAP
;
A
#
# COMPACT_ATOMS: atom_id res chain seq x y z
N MET A 1 15.36 24.78 21.69
CA MET A 1 15.10 24.23 23.04
C MET A 1 15.39 22.74 22.97
N SER A 2 16.25 22.18 23.82
CA SER A 2 16.51 20.73 23.78
C SER A 2 15.31 20.02 24.40
N PHE A 3 14.62 19.21 23.61
CA PHE A 3 13.55 18.36 24.13
C PHE A 3 14.18 17.30 25.03
N VAL A 4 13.81 17.31 26.31
CA VAL A 4 14.16 16.25 27.25
C VAL A 4 13.24 15.08 26.91
N SER A 5 13.79 14.00 26.37
CA SER A 5 13.08 12.74 26.12
C SER A 5 13.36 11.79 27.28
N VAL A 6 12.30 11.38 27.99
CA VAL A 6 12.34 10.36 29.04
C VAL A 6 11.32 9.30 28.64
N SER A 7 11.67 8.01 28.78
CA SER A 7 10.72 6.90 28.63
C SER A 7 10.18 6.51 30.01
N PRO A 8 8.93 6.87 30.37
CA PRO A 8 8.37 6.61 31.69
C PRO A 8 8.36 5.12 32.06
N GLU A 9 8.22 4.25 31.06
CA GLU A 9 8.25 2.80 31.21
C GLU A 9 9.63 2.31 31.70
N LEU A 10 10.72 2.80 31.09
CA LEU A 10 12.09 2.45 31.50
C LEU A 10 12.42 2.92 32.92
N VAL A 11 11.90 4.08 33.33
CA VAL A 11 12.10 4.61 34.68
C VAL A 11 11.34 3.78 35.72
N THR A 12 10.14 3.32 35.38
CA THR A 12 9.29 2.49 36.24
C THR A 12 9.89 1.09 36.42
N ASP A 13 10.34 0.47 35.34
CA ASP A 13 11.06 -0.81 35.38
C ASP A 13 12.36 -0.71 36.17
N GLY A 14 13.10 0.40 36.00
CA GLY A 14 14.30 0.70 36.79
C GLY A 14 14.02 0.82 38.29
N ALA A 15 12.94 1.49 38.69
CA ALA A 15 12.53 1.62 40.10
C ALA A 15 12.12 0.25 40.70
N ALA A 16 11.46 -0.61 39.92
CA ALA A 16 11.12 -1.97 40.34
C ALA A 16 12.38 -2.85 40.54
N ALA A 17 13.32 -2.80 39.60
CA ALA A 17 14.60 -3.50 39.72
C ALA A 17 15.42 -3.02 40.93
N LEU A 18 15.45 -1.70 41.19
CA LEU A 18 16.11 -1.14 42.37
C LEU A 18 15.43 -1.59 43.67
N THR A 19 14.10 -1.73 43.68
CA THR A 19 13.37 -2.29 44.83
C THR A 19 13.82 -3.73 45.11
N GLN A 20 13.95 -4.54 44.07
CA GLN A 20 14.42 -5.93 44.18
C GLN A 20 15.87 -6.01 44.69
N ILE A 21 16.77 -5.15 44.18
CA ILE A 21 18.15 -5.04 44.67
C ILE A 21 18.17 -4.67 46.16
N GLY A 22 17.33 -3.72 46.58
CA GLY A 22 17.19 -3.32 47.98
C GLY A 22 16.78 -4.51 48.88
N SER A 23 15.79 -5.29 48.45
CA SER A 23 15.37 -6.50 49.16
C SER A 23 16.50 -7.54 49.30
N SER A 24 17.25 -7.77 48.22
CA SER A 24 18.38 -8.72 48.24
C SER A 24 19.51 -8.25 49.16
N ILE A 25 19.78 -6.95 49.21
CA ILE A 25 20.78 -6.36 50.11
C ILE A 25 20.32 -6.46 51.57
N ASP A 26 19.05 -6.19 51.86
CA ASP A 26 18.49 -6.32 53.22
C ASP A 26 18.55 -7.78 53.71
N GLU A 27 18.23 -8.74 52.85
CA GLU A 27 18.39 -10.18 53.15
C GLU A 27 19.85 -10.57 53.42
N ALA A 28 20.79 -10.08 52.61
CA ALA A 28 22.22 -10.32 52.80
C ALA A 28 22.75 -9.69 54.09
N ASN A 29 22.30 -8.48 54.42
CA ASN A 29 22.66 -7.78 55.66
C ASN A 29 22.08 -8.48 56.88
N ALA A 30 20.86 -9.02 56.79
CA ALA A 30 20.27 -9.83 57.85
C ALA A 30 21.09 -11.12 58.11
N ALA A 31 21.57 -11.77 57.05
CA ALA A 31 22.43 -12.95 57.18
C ALA A 31 23.81 -12.63 57.79
N ALA A 32 24.35 -11.43 57.51
CA ALA A 32 25.61 -10.96 58.10
C ALA A 32 25.53 -10.67 59.62
N GLY A 33 24.32 -10.60 60.19
CA GLY A 33 24.10 -10.39 61.62
C GLY A 33 24.78 -11.42 62.53
N ALA A 34 25.08 -12.62 62.02
CA ALA A 34 25.83 -13.66 62.76
C ALA A 34 27.23 -13.20 63.22
N VAL A 35 27.84 -12.21 62.56
CA VAL A 35 29.15 -11.65 62.93
C VAL A 35 29.11 -10.92 64.28
N THR A 36 27.92 -10.45 64.71
CA THR A 36 27.74 -9.85 66.04
C THR A 36 27.66 -10.87 67.18
N ALA A 37 27.61 -12.16 66.84
CA ALA A 37 27.50 -13.28 67.78
C ALA A 37 28.77 -14.17 67.83
N VAL A 38 29.90 -13.69 67.28
CA VAL A 38 31.17 -14.45 67.26
C VAL A 38 31.69 -14.67 68.67
N LEU A 39 31.92 -15.94 69.02
CA LEU A 39 32.50 -16.37 70.29
C LEU A 39 34.01 -16.60 70.14
N PRO A 40 34.82 -16.33 71.17
CA PRO A 40 36.26 -16.56 71.12
C PRO A 40 36.59 -18.06 71.02
N PRO A 41 37.51 -18.50 70.12
CA PRO A 41 37.85 -19.92 69.94
C PRO A 41 38.70 -20.51 71.08
N GLY A 42 39.26 -19.66 71.95
CA GLY A 42 40.03 -20.02 73.13
C GLY A 42 39.84 -19.01 74.26
N VAL A 43 40.32 -19.34 75.46
CA VAL A 43 40.25 -18.46 76.65
C VAL A 43 41.38 -17.43 76.72
N ASP A 44 42.27 -17.41 75.72
CA ASP A 44 43.38 -16.47 75.67
C ASP A 44 42.91 -15.06 75.28
N GLU A 45 43.67 -14.06 75.75
CA GLU A 45 43.35 -12.65 75.55
C GLU A 45 43.30 -12.25 74.06
N VAL A 46 44.07 -12.92 73.20
CA VAL A 46 44.09 -12.65 71.75
C VAL A 46 42.79 -13.12 71.10
N SER A 47 42.31 -14.32 71.43
CA SER A 47 41.02 -14.86 70.97
C SER A 47 39.84 -13.99 71.40
N VAL A 48 39.84 -13.53 72.66
CA VAL A 48 38.79 -12.63 73.20
C VAL A 48 38.84 -11.25 72.53
N ALA A 49 40.03 -10.66 72.37
CA ALA A 49 40.20 -9.37 71.70
C ALA A 49 39.75 -9.44 70.23
N LEU A 50 40.11 -10.51 69.51
CA LEU A 50 39.74 -10.69 68.11
C LEU A 50 38.22 -10.89 67.94
N ALA A 51 37.58 -11.68 68.80
CA ALA A 51 36.12 -11.81 68.81
C ALA A 51 35.43 -10.47 69.11
N SER A 52 35.95 -9.69 70.06
CA SER A 52 35.40 -8.36 70.38
C SER A 52 35.52 -7.36 69.22
N LEU A 53 36.62 -7.43 68.45
CA LEU A 53 36.81 -6.62 67.25
C LEU A 53 35.77 -6.97 66.17
N PHE A 54 35.55 -8.27 65.91
CA PHE A 54 34.53 -8.71 64.95
C PHE A 54 33.11 -8.29 65.37
N VAL A 55 32.77 -8.40 66.65
CA VAL A 55 31.47 -7.96 67.16
C VAL A 55 31.30 -6.44 67.05
N ALA A 56 32.34 -5.66 67.39
CA ALA A 56 32.31 -4.21 67.25
C ALA A 56 32.14 -3.78 65.78
N HIS A 57 32.91 -4.38 64.88
CA HIS A 57 32.81 -4.13 63.44
C HIS A 57 31.45 -4.54 62.87
N GLY A 58 30.88 -5.66 63.32
CA GLY A 58 29.54 -6.10 62.94
C GLY A 58 28.43 -5.11 63.30
N ARG A 59 28.52 -4.48 64.49
CA ARG A 59 27.55 -3.45 64.91
C ARG A 59 27.68 -2.14 64.14
N GLU A 60 28.90 -1.72 63.82
CA GLU A 60 29.14 -0.57 62.93
C GLU A 60 28.55 -0.83 61.54
N TYR A 61 28.74 -2.04 61.02
CA TYR A 61 28.17 -2.48 59.75
C TYR A 61 26.62 -2.49 59.76
N GLU A 62 25.99 -2.98 60.83
CA GLU A 62 24.51 -2.95 60.99
C GLU A 62 23.96 -1.51 61.01
N SER A 63 24.64 -0.59 61.71
CA SER A 63 24.23 0.83 61.74
C SER A 63 24.34 1.49 60.37
N LEU A 64 25.44 1.24 59.66
CA LEU A 64 25.68 1.79 58.33
C LEU A 64 24.70 1.20 57.30
N SER A 65 24.49 -0.11 57.32
CA SER A 65 23.57 -0.79 56.39
C SER A 65 22.12 -0.31 56.56
N ALA A 66 21.67 -0.05 57.79
CA ALA A 66 20.36 0.56 58.03
C ALA A 66 20.22 1.98 57.45
N GLN A 67 21.29 2.80 57.52
CA GLN A 67 21.31 4.13 56.92
C GLN A 67 21.25 4.06 55.38
N VAL A 68 22.01 3.14 54.78
CA VAL A 68 22.01 2.90 53.33
C VAL A 68 20.64 2.39 52.85
N ALA A 69 20.01 1.46 53.58
CA ALA A 69 18.68 0.95 53.25
C ALA A 69 17.60 2.05 53.28
N LEU A 70 17.71 3.00 54.22
CA LEU A 70 16.81 4.15 54.28
C LEU A 70 17.04 5.15 53.15
N PHE A 71 18.30 5.43 52.80
CA PHE A 71 18.64 6.24 51.62
C PHE A 71 18.08 5.60 50.35
N HIS A 72 18.32 4.31 50.15
CA HIS A 72 17.88 3.56 48.97
C HIS A 72 16.36 3.61 48.80
N ARG A 73 15.59 3.36 49.87
CA ARG A 73 14.13 3.47 49.82
C ARG A 73 13.65 4.87 49.43
N ARG A 74 14.26 5.93 49.97
CA ARG A 74 13.91 7.31 49.58
C ARG A 74 14.25 7.61 48.13
N PHE A 75 15.40 7.12 47.65
CA PHE A 75 15.81 7.28 46.26
C PHE A 75 14.80 6.62 45.30
N VAL A 76 14.43 5.36 45.57
CA VAL A 76 13.42 4.63 44.79
C VAL A 76 12.05 5.32 44.84
N GLN A 77 11.63 5.80 46.01
CA GLN A 77 10.38 6.57 46.16
C GLN A 77 10.37 7.85 45.34
N MET A 78 11.47 8.61 45.34
CA MET A 78 11.58 9.83 44.53
C MET A 78 11.62 9.52 43.03
N LEU A 79 12.29 8.44 42.64
CA LEU A 79 12.35 8.00 41.24
C LEU A 79 10.96 7.59 40.71
N ALA A 80 10.19 6.85 41.50
CA ALA A 80 8.82 6.47 41.18
C ALA A 80 7.86 7.67 41.15
N ALA A 81 8.06 8.66 42.03
CA ALA A 81 7.27 9.90 42.01
C ALA A 81 7.59 10.76 40.76
N ALA A 82 8.85 10.76 40.30
CA ALA A 82 9.25 11.50 39.12
C ALA A 82 8.63 10.93 37.83
N SER A 83 8.52 9.61 37.67
CA SER A 83 7.87 9.00 36.49
C SER A 83 6.37 9.35 36.40
N GLY A 84 5.66 9.37 37.54
CA GLY A 84 4.26 9.83 37.61
C GLY A 84 4.09 11.28 37.16
N GLY A 85 5.00 12.17 37.55
CA GLY A 85 4.97 13.58 37.13
C GLY A 85 5.16 13.78 35.62
N TYR A 86 5.96 12.94 34.95
CA TYR A 86 6.11 12.98 33.49
C TYR A 86 4.87 12.46 32.75
N ALA A 87 4.25 11.38 33.24
CA ALA A 87 3.02 10.83 32.66
C ALA A 87 1.83 11.80 32.82
N GLU A 88 1.72 12.48 33.98
CA GLU A 88 0.70 13.51 34.19
C GLU A 88 0.94 14.75 33.31
N ALA A 89 2.19 15.16 33.11
CA ALA A 89 2.52 16.24 32.19
C ALA A 89 2.15 15.90 30.74
N GLU A 90 2.36 14.65 30.32
CA GLU A 90 1.94 14.17 29.00
C GLU A 90 0.40 14.15 28.87
N ALA A 91 -0.32 13.62 29.86
CA ALA A 91 -1.77 13.62 29.86
C ALA A 91 -2.37 15.04 29.87
N ALA A 92 -1.79 15.95 30.67
CA ALA A 92 -2.19 17.35 30.69
C ALA A 92 -1.94 18.03 29.34
N ASN A 93 -0.79 17.77 28.71
CA ASN A 93 -0.48 18.30 27.38
C ASN A 93 -1.43 17.76 26.30
N ILE A 94 -1.74 16.46 26.30
CA ILE A 94 -2.72 15.85 25.38
C ILE A 94 -4.10 16.49 25.57
N SER A 95 -4.54 16.66 26.82
CA SER A 95 -5.84 17.28 27.12
C SER A 95 -5.90 18.76 26.71
N ALA A 96 -4.79 19.49 26.81
CA ALA A 96 -4.69 20.87 26.37
C ALA A 96 -4.78 20.97 24.84
N VAL A 97 -4.16 20.06 24.09
CA VAL A 97 -4.28 20.00 22.63
C VAL A 97 -5.72 19.66 22.21
N ALA A 98 -6.35 18.65 22.81
CA ALA A 98 -7.75 18.30 22.53
C ALA A 98 -8.74 19.43 22.87
N GLY A 99 -8.45 20.19 23.93
CA GLY A 99 -9.22 21.39 24.28
C GLY A 99 -9.14 22.50 23.22
N LEU A 100 -7.97 22.70 22.62
CA LEU A 100 -7.79 23.65 21.53
C LEU A 100 -8.55 23.25 20.26
N GLU A 101 -8.55 21.96 19.91
CA GLU A 101 -9.35 21.42 18.78
C GLU A 101 -10.85 21.67 18.98
N THR A 102 -11.33 21.52 20.23
CA THR A 102 -12.73 21.79 20.57
C THR A 102 -13.09 23.28 20.43
N VAL A 103 -12.20 24.17 20.86
CA VAL A 103 -12.39 25.62 20.71
C VAL A 103 -12.38 26.02 19.24
N GLU A 104 -11.47 25.45 18.44
CA GLU A 104 -11.43 25.67 16.98
C GLU A 104 -12.75 25.26 16.32
N GLN A 105 -13.26 24.06 16.63
CA GLN A 105 -14.52 23.59 16.07
C GLN A 105 -15.70 24.49 16.47
N CYS A 106 -15.74 24.96 17.71
CA CYS A 106 -16.78 25.89 18.18
C CYS A 106 -16.74 27.22 17.41
N VAL A 107 -15.55 27.76 17.16
CA VAL A 107 -15.38 28.98 16.37
C VAL A 107 -15.82 28.75 14.92
N LEU A 108 -15.45 27.61 14.31
CA LEU A 108 -15.90 27.24 12.97
C LEU A 108 -17.42 27.10 12.89
N ASP A 109 -18.05 26.48 13.88
CA ASP A 109 -19.50 26.31 13.92
C ASP A 109 -20.22 27.67 13.99
N VAL A 110 -19.71 28.62 14.79
CA VAL A 110 -20.26 29.99 14.86
C VAL A 110 -20.12 30.71 13.51
N ILE A 111 -18.97 30.59 12.85
CA ILE A 111 -18.73 31.21 11.54
C ILE A 111 -19.59 30.58 10.44
N ASN A 112 -19.79 29.26 10.49
CA ASN A 112 -20.50 28.49 9.49
C ASN A 112 -22.03 28.48 9.68
N ALA A 113 -22.53 28.73 10.89
CA ALA A 113 -23.96 28.66 11.20
C ALA A 113 -24.85 29.49 10.25
N PRO A 114 -24.50 30.74 9.87
CA PRO A 114 -25.30 31.50 8.92
C PRO A 114 -25.38 30.83 7.54
N THR A 115 -24.25 30.37 6.98
CA THR A 115 -24.24 29.77 5.64
C THR A 115 -24.78 28.36 5.61
N GLN A 116 -24.59 27.58 6.67
CA GLN A 116 -25.24 26.28 6.80
C GLN A 116 -26.76 26.43 6.85
N ALA A 117 -27.28 27.45 7.56
CA ALA A 117 -28.71 27.73 7.59
C ALA A 117 -29.26 28.22 6.24
N LEU A 118 -28.48 28.99 5.47
CA LEU A 118 -28.91 29.59 4.20
C LEU A 118 -28.74 28.67 2.98
N PHE A 119 -27.64 27.94 2.92
CA PHE A 119 -27.19 27.20 1.74
C PHE A 119 -26.98 25.71 2.01
N GLY A 120 -27.06 25.27 3.27
CA GLY A 120 -26.76 23.89 3.69
C GLY A 120 -25.26 23.56 3.66
N TRP A 121 -24.38 24.56 3.50
CA TRP A 121 -22.95 24.39 3.30
C TRP A 121 -22.16 25.24 4.30
N SER A 122 -21.07 24.69 4.80
CA SER A 122 -20.10 25.45 5.60
C SER A 122 -19.49 26.57 4.75
N LEU A 123 -19.23 27.73 5.35
CA LEU A 123 -18.53 28.84 4.70
C LEU A 123 -17.03 28.51 4.55
N ILE A 124 -16.45 28.01 5.64
CA ILE A 124 -15.05 27.61 5.76
C ILE A 124 -14.92 26.24 6.43
N GLY A 125 -13.89 25.49 6.06
CA GLY A 125 -13.57 24.18 6.64
C GLY A 125 -13.59 23.06 5.62
N ASN A 126 -12.86 22.00 5.91
CA ASN A 126 -12.75 20.85 5.01
C ASN A 126 -14.03 20.02 5.02
N GLY A 127 -14.27 19.31 3.93
CA GLY A 127 -15.31 18.31 3.85
C GLY A 127 -15.01 17.10 4.73
N THR A 128 -16.04 16.49 5.29
CA THR A 128 -15.91 15.28 6.10
C THR A 128 -15.55 14.09 5.22
N ASP A 129 -14.52 13.32 5.60
CA ASP A 129 -14.16 12.11 4.89
C ASP A 129 -15.26 11.03 5.00
N GLY A 130 -15.48 10.30 3.92
CA GLY A 130 -16.33 9.11 3.92
C GLY A 130 -15.70 8.01 4.77
N ALA A 131 -16.52 7.27 5.52
CA ALA A 131 -16.01 6.23 6.42
C ALA A 131 -15.31 5.10 5.62
N PRO A 132 -14.17 4.55 6.07
CA PRO A 132 -13.54 3.42 5.42
C PRO A 132 -14.45 2.19 5.35
N GLY A 133 -14.39 1.45 4.24
CA GLY A 133 -15.16 0.22 4.01
C GLY A 133 -16.66 0.41 3.74
N SER A 134 -17.08 1.65 3.52
CA SER A 134 -18.48 2.03 3.40
C SER A 134 -18.92 2.46 2.00
N GLY A 135 -17.96 2.80 1.13
CA GLY A 135 -18.21 3.43 -0.16
C GLY A 135 -18.85 4.82 -0.10
N GLN A 136 -18.90 5.46 1.07
CA GLN A 136 -19.54 6.75 1.24
C GLN A 136 -18.72 7.87 0.60
N ALA A 137 -19.39 8.78 -0.09
CA ALA A 137 -18.73 9.94 -0.67
C ALA A 137 -18.17 10.86 0.44
N GLY A 138 -17.05 11.50 0.15
CA GLY A 138 -16.54 12.60 0.96
C GLY A 138 -17.45 13.82 0.84
N GLY A 139 -17.64 14.52 1.95
CA GLY A 139 -18.37 15.78 1.99
C GLY A 139 -17.66 16.88 1.21
N ASN A 140 -18.41 17.86 0.73
CA ASN A 140 -17.82 19.03 0.09
C ASN A 140 -17.08 19.91 1.10
N GLY A 141 -16.00 20.55 0.65
CA GLY A 141 -15.33 21.62 1.39
C GLY A 141 -16.20 22.87 1.49
N GLY A 142 -15.81 23.80 2.36
CA GLY A 142 -16.49 25.06 2.57
C GLY A 142 -16.60 25.92 1.31
N LEU A 143 -17.64 26.76 1.23
CA LEU A 143 -17.94 27.60 0.06
C LEU A 143 -16.79 28.53 -0.31
N LEU A 144 -16.10 29.13 0.66
CA LEU A 144 -14.98 30.05 0.43
C LEU A 144 -13.64 29.36 0.52
N TRP A 145 -13.44 28.56 1.57
CA TRP A 145 -12.17 27.90 1.84
C TRP A 145 -12.40 26.52 2.43
N GLY A 146 -11.77 25.51 1.86
CA GLY A 146 -11.75 24.17 2.40
C GLY A 146 -11.58 23.12 1.32
N ASP A 147 -10.80 22.10 1.65
CA ASP A 147 -10.61 20.95 0.79
C ASP A 147 -11.86 20.05 0.86
N GLY A 148 -12.15 19.34 -0.23
CA GLY A 148 -13.16 18.29 -0.20
C GLY A 148 -12.69 17.09 0.62
N GLY A 149 -13.62 16.43 1.30
CA GLY A 149 -13.31 15.21 2.06
C GLY A 149 -12.98 14.05 1.13
N ASN A 150 -12.15 13.12 1.59
CA ASN A 150 -11.84 11.89 0.86
C ASN A 150 -13.07 10.98 0.81
N GLY A 151 -13.26 10.27 -0.30
CA GLY A 151 -14.23 9.21 -0.40
C GLY A 151 -13.83 7.99 0.43
N GLY A 152 -14.78 7.41 1.14
CA GLY A 152 -14.59 6.18 1.89
C GLY A 152 -14.31 5.00 0.95
N SER A 153 -13.36 4.13 1.31
CA SER A 153 -13.15 2.89 0.56
C SER A 153 -14.41 2.03 0.54
N GLY A 154 -14.64 1.28 -0.53
CA GLY A 154 -15.75 0.33 -0.62
C GLY A 154 -15.51 -0.91 0.25
N GLY A 155 -16.57 -1.39 0.91
CA GLY A 155 -16.59 -2.72 1.49
C GLY A 155 -16.65 -3.81 0.41
N VAL A 156 -16.74 -5.08 0.80
CA VAL A 156 -16.81 -6.20 -0.17
C VAL A 156 -17.93 -5.98 -1.20
N GLY A 157 -17.57 -5.98 -2.49
CA GLY A 157 -18.46 -5.76 -3.63
C GLY A 157 -18.98 -4.32 -3.79
N GLN A 158 -18.54 -3.37 -2.95
CA GLN A 158 -18.98 -1.99 -2.99
C GLN A 158 -17.98 -1.09 -3.69
N VAL A 159 -18.51 -0.15 -4.48
CA VAL A 159 -17.73 0.90 -5.15
C VAL A 159 -17.11 1.83 -4.11
N GLY A 160 -15.92 2.36 -4.41
CA GLY A 160 -15.30 3.38 -3.58
C GLY A 160 -16.08 4.70 -3.66
N GLY A 161 -16.20 5.40 -2.53
CA GLY A 161 -16.91 6.67 -2.48
C GLY A 161 -16.22 7.74 -3.33
N ALA A 162 -16.99 8.63 -3.94
CA ALA A 162 -16.41 9.79 -4.62
C ALA A 162 -15.74 10.74 -3.60
N GLY A 163 -14.65 11.38 -3.99
CA GLY A 163 -14.09 12.49 -3.25
C GLY A 163 -14.99 13.72 -3.31
N GLY A 164 -15.06 14.46 -2.20
CA GLY A 164 -15.80 15.70 -2.09
C GLY A 164 -15.19 16.81 -2.94
N SER A 165 -16.02 17.73 -3.44
CA SER A 165 -15.51 18.90 -4.15
C SER A 165 -15.13 20.02 -3.19
N ALA A 166 -14.11 20.81 -3.51
CA ALA A 166 -13.87 22.08 -2.84
C ALA A 166 -14.81 23.19 -3.37
N GLY A 167 -14.97 24.27 -2.59
CA GLY A 167 -15.76 25.45 -2.95
C GLY A 167 -15.00 26.41 -3.86
N LEU A 168 -14.71 27.63 -3.37
CA LEU A 168 -13.95 28.64 -4.11
C LEU A 168 -12.43 28.37 -4.09
N LEU A 169 -11.89 28.12 -2.90
CA LEU A 169 -10.49 27.83 -2.65
C LEU A 169 -10.38 26.49 -1.91
N GLY A 170 -9.56 25.59 -2.44
CA GLY A 170 -9.30 24.28 -1.83
C GLY A 170 -9.12 23.19 -2.86
N HIS A 171 -8.59 22.06 -2.43
CA HIS A 171 -8.34 20.88 -3.26
C HIS A 171 -9.54 19.92 -3.21
N GLY A 172 -9.81 19.23 -4.32
CA GLY A 172 -10.78 18.15 -4.32
C GLY A 172 -10.28 16.97 -3.49
N GLY A 173 -11.18 16.31 -2.76
CA GLY A 173 -10.84 15.12 -2.00
C GLY A 173 -10.51 13.93 -2.89
N ALA A 174 -9.70 12.99 -2.42
CA ALA A 174 -9.41 11.77 -3.16
C ALA A 174 -10.65 10.87 -3.24
N GLY A 175 -10.80 10.12 -4.33
CA GLY A 175 -11.79 9.04 -4.41
C GLY A 175 -11.37 7.83 -3.58
N GLY A 176 -12.34 7.16 -2.96
CA GLY A 176 -12.12 5.94 -2.19
C GLY A 176 -11.77 4.75 -3.09
N ALA A 177 -10.96 3.82 -2.60
CA ALA A 177 -10.69 2.59 -3.32
C ALA A 177 -11.95 1.73 -3.45
N GLY A 178 -12.12 1.04 -4.58
CA GLY A 178 -13.16 0.03 -4.78
C GLY A 178 -12.91 -1.20 -3.90
N GLY A 179 -13.97 -1.77 -3.37
CA GLY A 179 -13.89 -3.00 -2.60
C GLY A 179 -13.52 -4.21 -3.43
N VAL A 180 -12.89 -5.20 -2.79
CA VAL A 180 -12.69 -6.53 -3.39
C VAL A 180 -14.03 -7.14 -3.82
N SER A 181 -13.99 -8.04 -4.79
CA SER A 181 -15.18 -8.66 -5.34
C SER A 181 -16.09 -9.28 -4.28
N GLY A 182 -17.39 -8.97 -4.38
CA GLY A 182 -18.46 -9.69 -3.69
C GLY A 182 -19.03 -10.83 -4.54
N VAL A 183 -20.33 -11.07 -4.45
CA VAL A 183 -21.05 -12.14 -5.17
C VAL A 183 -20.91 -12.02 -6.71
N SER A 184 -20.72 -10.80 -7.23
CA SER A 184 -20.59 -10.54 -8.67
C SER A 184 -19.31 -11.10 -9.30
N ALA A 185 -18.34 -11.57 -8.50
CA ALA A 185 -17.00 -11.97 -8.95
C ALA A 185 -16.16 -10.85 -9.63
N VAL A 186 -16.72 -9.67 -9.86
CA VAL A 186 -16.06 -8.47 -10.40
C VAL A 186 -15.61 -7.56 -9.25
N GLY A 187 -14.38 -7.05 -9.32
CA GLY A 187 -13.87 -6.06 -8.39
C GLY A 187 -14.65 -4.75 -8.53
N ALA A 188 -14.97 -4.08 -7.42
CA ALA A 188 -15.73 -2.85 -7.51
C ALA A 188 -14.85 -1.70 -8.00
N THR A 189 -15.43 -0.73 -8.69
CA THR A 189 -14.67 0.41 -9.22
C THR A 189 -14.19 1.34 -8.10
N GLY A 190 -13.05 2.00 -8.32
CA GLY A 190 -12.62 3.13 -7.50
C GLY A 190 -13.55 4.33 -7.64
N GLY A 191 -13.67 5.12 -6.58
CA GLY A 191 -14.42 6.37 -6.57
C GLY A 191 -13.74 7.45 -7.38
N ALA A 192 -14.51 8.34 -8.00
CA ALA A 192 -13.94 9.51 -8.68
C ALA A 192 -13.30 10.48 -7.67
N GLY A 193 -12.23 11.15 -8.06
CA GLY A 193 -11.68 12.27 -7.30
C GLY A 193 -12.59 13.50 -7.34
N GLY A 194 -12.57 14.29 -6.28
CA GLY A 194 -13.36 15.50 -6.15
C GLY A 194 -12.85 16.64 -7.01
N ASN A 195 -13.72 17.60 -7.34
CA ASN A 195 -13.30 18.78 -8.09
C ASN A 195 -12.45 19.70 -7.20
N GLY A 196 -11.41 20.29 -7.77
CA GLY A 196 -10.70 21.41 -7.15
C GLY A 196 -11.58 22.67 -7.07
N GLY A 197 -11.17 23.61 -6.23
CA GLY A 197 -11.87 24.87 -5.99
C GLY A 197 -12.05 25.67 -7.27
N TRP A 198 -13.15 26.42 -7.35
CA TRP A 198 -13.53 27.18 -8.54
C TRP A 198 -12.43 28.16 -8.98
N LEU A 199 -11.83 28.88 -8.04
CA LEU A 199 -10.75 29.82 -8.32
C LEU A 199 -9.38 29.15 -8.25
N TYR A 200 -9.08 28.46 -7.15
CA TYR A 200 -7.81 27.80 -6.94
C TYR A 200 -8.00 26.46 -6.24
N GLY A 201 -7.42 25.42 -6.82
CA GLY A 201 -7.51 24.08 -6.29
C GLY A 201 -7.16 23.03 -7.30
N ASN A 202 -6.32 22.09 -6.89
CA ASN A 202 -6.12 20.86 -7.66
C ASN A 202 -7.35 19.96 -7.53
N GLY A 203 -7.66 19.20 -8.57
CA GLY A 203 -8.62 18.10 -8.44
C GLY A 203 -8.04 16.94 -7.63
N GLY A 204 -8.92 16.18 -6.97
CA GLY A 204 -8.54 15.03 -6.16
C GLY A 204 -8.16 13.83 -7.02
N ALA A 205 -7.29 12.95 -6.52
CA ALA A 205 -6.98 11.70 -7.21
C ALA A 205 -8.20 10.77 -7.27
N GLY A 206 -8.33 9.99 -8.34
CA GLY A 206 -9.28 8.90 -8.42
C GLY A 206 -8.86 7.71 -7.55
N GLY A 207 -9.82 6.99 -7.00
CA GLY A 207 -9.59 5.83 -6.15
C GLY A 207 -9.13 4.61 -6.96
N LEU A 208 -8.41 3.69 -6.32
CA LEU A 208 -7.99 2.44 -6.94
C LEU A 208 -9.19 1.53 -7.22
N GLY A 209 -9.14 0.76 -8.30
CA GLY A 209 -10.09 -0.31 -8.56
C GLY A 209 -9.89 -1.50 -7.62
N GLY A 210 -10.99 -2.15 -7.24
CA GLY A 210 -10.99 -3.32 -6.35
C GLY A 210 -10.56 -4.60 -7.05
N GLN A 211 -10.09 -5.57 -6.28
CA GLN A 211 -9.66 -6.87 -6.81
C GLN A 211 -10.85 -7.73 -7.23
N GLY A 212 -10.81 -8.33 -8.41
CA GLY A 212 -11.83 -9.21 -8.96
C GLY A 212 -11.44 -10.68 -8.96
N VAL A 213 -12.40 -11.57 -8.65
CA VAL A 213 -12.22 -13.03 -8.87
C VAL A 213 -12.22 -13.35 -10.37
N LEU A 214 -13.01 -12.61 -11.14
CA LEU A 214 -13.08 -12.67 -12.59
C LEU A 214 -12.39 -11.43 -13.17
N THR A 215 -13.10 -10.30 -13.19
CA THR A 215 -12.62 -9.03 -13.74
C THR A 215 -12.25 -8.05 -12.64
N GLY A 216 -11.09 -7.40 -12.74
CA GLY A 216 -10.68 -6.35 -11.80
C GLY A 216 -11.54 -5.11 -11.92
N GLY A 217 -11.73 -4.39 -10.82
CA GLY A 217 -12.48 -3.14 -10.82
C GLY A 217 -11.71 -2.02 -11.53
N ASN A 218 -12.41 -1.15 -12.25
CA ASN A 218 -11.76 -0.02 -12.89
C ASN A 218 -11.27 1.00 -11.84
N GLY A 219 -10.17 1.68 -12.14
CA GLY A 219 -9.74 2.84 -11.38
C GLY A 219 -10.70 4.01 -11.53
N GLY A 220 -10.83 4.80 -10.47
CA GLY A 220 -11.63 6.02 -10.45
C GLY A 220 -11.01 7.12 -11.30
N VAL A 221 -11.84 7.95 -11.91
CA VAL A 221 -11.38 9.12 -12.67
C VAL A 221 -10.82 10.18 -11.72
N GLY A 222 -9.72 10.82 -12.09
CA GLY A 222 -9.18 11.97 -11.36
C GLY A 222 -10.09 13.19 -11.46
N GLY A 223 -10.24 13.91 -10.36
CA GLY A 223 -11.05 15.13 -10.30
C GLY A 223 -10.44 16.26 -11.14
N PRO A 224 -11.25 17.10 -11.80
CA PRO A 224 -10.74 18.25 -12.52
C PRO A 224 -10.42 19.42 -11.57
N ALA A 225 -9.42 20.23 -11.94
CA ALA A 225 -9.30 21.60 -11.46
C ALA A 225 -10.20 22.55 -12.29
N ARG A 226 -10.45 23.77 -11.79
CA ARG A 226 -11.39 24.71 -12.42
C ARG A 226 -10.71 25.89 -13.10
N PHE A 227 -10.16 26.84 -12.35
CA PHE A 227 -9.51 28.02 -12.95
C PHE A 227 -7.99 27.96 -12.83
N PHE A 228 -7.48 27.85 -11.60
CA PHE A 228 -6.08 27.51 -11.30
C PHE A 228 -5.99 26.15 -10.62
N GLY A 229 -5.06 25.31 -11.07
CA GLY A 229 -4.75 24.04 -10.41
C GLY A 229 -4.47 22.91 -11.38
N ALA A 230 -3.81 21.88 -10.88
CA ALA A 230 -3.58 20.64 -11.59
C ALA A 230 -4.82 19.74 -11.55
N GLY A 231 -5.04 18.98 -12.62
CA GLY A 231 -6.00 17.89 -12.57
C GLY A 231 -5.51 16.76 -11.65
N GLY A 232 -6.44 16.07 -11.00
CA GLY A 232 -6.12 14.90 -10.17
C GLY A 232 -5.72 13.70 -11.01
N THR A 233 -4.87 12.83 -10.49
CA THR A 233 -4.47 11.60 -11.20
C THR A 233 -5.63 10.60 -11.25
N GLY A 234 -5.75 9.82 -12.32
CA GLY A 234 -6.65 8.66 -12.34
C GLY A 234 -6.16 7.55 -11.41
N GLY A 235 -7.09 6.78 -10.84
CA GLY A 235 -6.76 5.62 -10.01
C GLY A 235 -6.33 4.43 -10.87
N ALA A 236 -5.49 3.54 -10.35
CA ALA A 236 -5.15 2.32 -11.07
C ALA A 236 -6.33 1.33 -11.09
N GLY A 237 -6.41 0.49 -12.13
CA GLY A 237 -7.33 -0.64 -12.18
C GLY A 237 -6.91 -1.77 -11.23
N GLY A 238 -7.88 -2.56 -10.78
CA GLY A 238 -7.67 -3.72 -9.92
C GLY A 238 -7.23 -4.97 -10.69
N LEU A 239 -6.66 -5.94 -10.00
CA LEU A 239 -6.33 -7.27 -10.53
C LEU A 239 -7.61 -8.02 -10.90
N GLY A 240 -7.59 -8.73 -12.03
CA GLY A 240 -8.63 -9.69 -12.40
C GLY A 240 -8.07 -11.11 -12.40
N LEU A 241 -8.53 -11.98 -11.52
CA LEU A 241 -7.96 -13.33 -11.36
C LEU A 241 -8.43 -14.34 -12.41
N GLY A 242 -9.60 -14.11 -13.02
CA GLY A 242 -10.29 -15.11 -13.84
C GLY A 242 -10.61 -14.66 -15.27
N ASP A 243 -10.62 -13.35 -15.55
CA ASP A 243 -10.86 -12.80 -16.89
C ASP A 243 -9.86 -11.71 -17.29
N THR A 244 -10.01 -10.49 -16.78
CA THR A 244 -9.21 -9.33 -17.21
C THR A 244 -8.98 -8.36 -16.07
N GLY A 245 -7.79 -7.76 -15.99
CA GLY A 245 -7.53 -6.67 -15.07
C GLY A 245 -8.42 -5.45 -15.33
N GLY A 246 -8.67 -4.66 -14.30
CA GLY A 246 -9.47 -3.45 -14.40
C GLY A 246 -8.77 -2.37 -15.22
N ILE A 247 -9.54 -1.51 -15.87
CA ILE A 247 -8.99 -0.40 -16.66
C ILE A 247 -8.54 0.70 -15.70
N GLY A 248 -7.41 1.37 -16.01
CA GLY A 248 -6.96 2.55 -15.29
C GLY A 248 -7.89 3.75 -15.47
N GLY A 249 -8.08 4.53 -14.41
CA GLY A 249 -8.89 5.73 -14.42
C GLY A 249 -8.27 6.85 -15.27
N ILE A 250 -9.11 7.65 -15.92
CA ILE A 250 -8.65 8.82 -16.67
C ILE A 250 -8.16 9.91 -15.71
N GLY A 251 -7.08 10.62 -16.05
CA GLY A 251 -6.61 11.78 -15.31
C GLY A 251 -7.55 12.99 -15.46
N GLY A 252 -7.69 13.77 -14.40
CA GLY A 252 -8.51 14.97 -14.38
C GLY A 252 -7.94 16.08 -15.24
N ASN A 253 -8.82 16.93 -15.80
CA ASN A 253 -8.37 18.12 -16.53
C ASN A 253 -7.82 19.19 -15.57
N ALA A 254 -6.85 19.96 -16.04
CA ALA A 254 -6.31 21.10 -15.31
C ALA A 254 -7.29 22.28 -15.27
N GLY A 255 -6.91 23.31 -14.49
CA GLY A 255 -7.59 24.58 -14.48
C GLY A 255 -7.52 25.29 -15.85
N ALA A 256 -8.58 26.04 -16.17
CA ALA A 256 -8.75 26.72 -17.44
C ALA A 256 -7.60 27.69 -17.77
N LEU A 257 -6.99 28.34 -16.78
CA LEU A 257 -5.90 29.29 -17.00
C LEU A 257 -4.53 28.64 -16.82
N PHE A 258 -4.25 28.03 -15.67
CA PHE A 258 -2.94 27.44 -15.40
C PHE A 258 -3.03 26.12 -14.64
N GLY A 259 -2.26 25.14 -15.10
CA GLY A 259 -1.99 23.89 -14.40
C GLY A 259 -1.77 22.71 -15.36
N PRO A 260 -1.07 21.66 -14.94
CA PRO A 260 -0.95 20.44 -15.73
C PRO A 260 -2.20 19.57 -15.60
N GLY A 261 -2.51 18.83 -16.67
CA GLY A 261 -3.50 17.76 -16.58
C GLY A 261 -3.01 16.62 -15.67
N GLY A 262 -3.93 15.92 -15.04
CA GLY A 262 -3.61 14.77 -14.19
C GLY A 262 -3.16 13.58 -15.02
N ALA A 263 -2.23 12.77 -14.50
CA ALA A 263 -1.86 11.52 -15.18
C ALA A 263 -3.02 10.51 -15.17
N GLY A 264 -3.11 9.67 -16.19
CA GLY A 264 -3.99 8.51 -16.20
C GLY A 264 -3.48 7.42 -15.25
N GLY A 265 -4.39 6.62 -14.72
CA GLY A 265 -4.08 5.48 -13.87
C GLY A 265 -3.60 4.28 -14.69
N ALA A 266 -2.76 3.43 -14.10
CA ALA A 266 -2.35 2.19 -14.75
C ALA A 266 -3.51 1.20 -14.85
N GLY A 267 -3.51 0.36 -15.88
CA GLY A 267 -4.38 -0.81 -15.96
C GLY A 267 -3.96 -1.88 -14.95
N GLY A 268 -4.93 -2.61 -14.43
CA GLY A 268 -4.70 -3.73 -13.52
C GLY A 268 -4.15 -4.93 -14.29
N PRO A 269 -3.23 -5.74 -13.72
CA PRO A 269 -2.78 -6.95 -14.40
C PRO A 269 -3.82 -8.07 -14.39
N GLY A 270 -3.70 -8.97 -15.36
CA GLY A 270 -4.36 -10.28 -15.36
C GLY A 270 -3.71 -11.21 -14.33
N GLY A 271 -4.51 -12.04 -13.69
CA GLY A 271 -4.09 -13.08 -12.75
C GLY A 271 -3.53 -14.33 -13.42
N ALA A 272 -3.99 -15.51 -13.01
CA ALA A 272 -3.55 -16.78 -13.60
C ALA A 272 -4.43 -17.16 -14.80
N ASN A 273 -4.15 -18.31 -15.41
CA ASN A 273 -4.99 -18.91 -16.45
C ASN A 273 -5.16 -18.06 -17.71
N GLY A 274 -4.10 -17.35 -18.12
CA GLY A 274 -4.11 -16.62 -19.38
C GLY A 274 -5.04 -15.41 -19.39
N THR A 275 -5.29 -14.82 -18.23
CA THR A 275 -6.18 -13.66 -18.09
C THR A 275 -5.54 -12.39 -18.62
N ASN A 276 -6.33 -11.50 -19.20
CA ASN A 276 -5.78 -10.31 -19.86
C ASN A 276 -5.43 -9.20 -18.85
N GLY A 277 -4.47 -8.36 -19.20
CA GLY A 277 -4.25 -7.09 -18.52
C GLY A 277 -5.30 -6.05 -18.91
N GLY A 278 -5.60 -5.13 -18.01
CA GLY A 278 -6.48 -3.99 -18.27
C GLY A 278 -5.74 -2.85 -18.96
N ASP A 279 -6.44 -2.02 -19.74
CA ASP A 279 -5.85 -0.86 -20.39
C ASP A 279 -5.48 0.24 -19.38
N GLY A 280 -4.46 1.03 -19.70
CA GLY A 280 -4.11 2.25 -18.98
C GLY A 280 -5.11 3.38 -19.26
N GLY A 281 -5.34 4.24 -18.27
CA GLY A 281 -6.20 5.40 -18.40
C GLY A 281 -5.53 6.53 -19.18
N ALA A 282 -6.31 7.32 -19.92
CA ALA A 282 -5.78 8.50 -20.59
C ALA A 282 -5.36 9.60 -19.59
N GLY A 283 -4.37 10.41 -19.96
CA GLY A 283 -4.01 11.62 -19.23
C GLY A 283 -5.01 12.76 -19.43
N GLY A 284 -5.14 13.62 -18.43
CA GLY A 284 -6.00 14.80 -18.46
C GLY A 284 -5.43 15.93 -19.31
N ALA A 285 -6.29 16.77 -19.87
CA ALA A 285 -5.87 17.93 -20.65
C ALA A 285 -5.48 19.12 -19.74
N ALA A 286 -4.55 19.96 -20.20
CA ALA A 286 -4.29 21.28 -19.63
C ALA A 286 -5.23 22.35 -20.20
N GLY A 287 -5.29 23.52 -19.54
CA GLY A 287 -6.10 24.68 -19.92
C GLY A 287 -5.40 25.59 -20.93
N LEU A 288 -5.23 26.87 -20.61
CA LEU A 288 -4.51 27.83 -21.46
C LEU A 288 -2.99 27.64 -21.38
N TYR A 289 -2.48 27.45 -20.17
CA TYR A 289 -1.08 27.18 -19.87
C TYR A 289 -0.94 25.88 -19.07
N GLY A 290 -0.04 24.99 -19.49
CA GLY A 290 0.30 23.80 -18.71
C GLY A 290 0.58 22.57 -19.56
N LEU A 291 1.15 21.54 -18.94
CA LEU A 291 1.46 20.29 -19.62
C LEU A 291 0.24 19.36 -19.63
N GLY A 292 0.04 18.63 -20.72
CA GLY A 292 -0.90 17.51 -20.71
C GLY A 292 -0.46 16.42 -19.75
N GLY A 293 -1.41 15.74 -19.11
CA GLY A 293 -1.13 14.63 -18.21
C GLY A 293 -0.58 13.42 -18.98
N ALA A 294 0.32 12.65 -18.38
CA ALA A 294 0.77 11.40 -18.98
C ALA A 294 -0.37 10.36 -19.04
N GLY A 295 -0.38 9.52 -20.07
CA GLY A 295 -1.21 8.33 -20.09
C GLY A 295 -0.70 7.25 -19.13
N GLY A 296 -1.62 6.43 -18.61
CA GLY A 296 -1.31 5.32 -17.72
C GLY A 296 -0.74 4.11 -18.47
N ALA A 297 0.10 3.32 -17.83
CA ALA A 297 0.58 2.08 -18.43
C ALA A 297 -0.55 1.03 -18.53
N GLY A 298 -0.52 0.19 -19.54
CA GLY A 298 -1.36 -1.01 -19.62
C GLY A 298 -0.91 -2.08 -18.62
N GLY A 299 -1.85 -2.90 -18.17
CA GLY A 299 -1.59 -4.02 -17.27
C GLY A 299 -0.96 -5.21 -17.98
N ASP A 300 -0.16 -5.98 -17.27
CA ASP A 300 0.43 -7.21 -17.81
C ASP A 300 -0.61 -8.33 -17.95
N GLY A 301 -0.41 -9.20 -18.92
CA GLY A 301 -1.19 -10.41 -19.11
C GLY A 301 -0.76 -11.53 -18.15
N GLY A 302 -1.72 -12.35 -17.75
CA GLY A 302 -1.57 -13.47 -16.84
C GLY A 302 -0.89 -14.69 -17.45
N ALA A 303 -0.15 -15.45 -16.65
CA ALA A 303 0.46 -16.70 -17.13
C ALA A 303 -0.61 -17.78 -17.42
N GLY A 304 -0.39 -18.57 -18.46
CA GLY A 304 -1.19 -19.75 -18.77
C GLY A 304 -0.97 -20.89 -17.77
N ILE A 305 -1.99 -21.72 -17.55
CA ILE A 305 -1.87 -22.90 -16.69
C ILE A 305 -1.11 -24.02 -17.37
N SER A 306 -0.37 -24.82 -16.60
CA SER A 306 0.23 -26.03 -17.14
C SER A 306 -0.84 -27.08 -17.46
N GLY A 307 -0.63 -27.87 -18.51
CA GLY A 307 -1.52 -28.96 -18.89
C GLY A 307 -1.49 -30.12 -17.89
N GLY A 308 -2.61 -30.82 -17.77
CA GLY A 308 -2.67 -32.15 -17.16
C GLY A 308 -1.92 -33.19 -17.99
N ALA A 309 -1.81 -34.42 -17.51
CA ALA A 309 -0.99 -35.44 -18.17
C ALA A 309 -1.43 -35.68 -19.63
N GLY A 310 -0.54 -35.38 -20.59
CA GLY A 310 -0.82 -35.43 -22.03
C GLY A 310 -1.69 -34.29 -22.58
N ASP A 311 -2.15 -33.37 -21.73
CA ASP A 311 -2.90 -32.18 -22.14
C ASP A 311 -1.96 -31.02 -22.45
N ALA A 312 -2.37 -30.17 -23.39
CA ALA A 312 -1.64 -28.94 -23.71
C ALA A 312 -1.69 -27.93 -22.56
N GLY A 313 -0.67 -27.09 -22.47
CA GLY A 313 -0.66 -25.92 -21.59
C GLY A 313 -1.63 -24.84 -22.08
N GLY A 314 -2.20 -24.10 -21.14
CA GLY A 314 -3.05 -22.95 -21.42
C GLY A 314 -2.27 -21.78 -22.01
N ALA A 315 -2.91 -20.97 -22.84
CA ALA A 315 -2.31 -19.75 -23.39
C ALA A 315 -2.03 -18.73 -22.28
N GLY A 316 -1.02 -17.89 -22.48
CA GLY A 316 -0.78 -16.68 -21.70
C GLY A 316 -1.74 -15.57 -22.13
N GLY A 317 -2.06 -14.68 -21.19
CA GLY A 317 -3.01 -13.60 -21.38
C GLY A 317 -2.43 -12.43 -22.15
N HIS A 318 -3.28 -11.74 -22.90
CA HIS A 318 -2.88 -10.53 -23.60
C HIS A 318 -2.67 -9.39 -22.60
N ALA A 319 -1.66 -8.55 -22.84
CA ALA A 319 -1.48 -7.35 -22.04
C ALA A 319 -2.48 -6.25 -22.44
N GLY A 320 -2.73 -5.32 -21.52
CA GLY A 320 -3.49 -4.10 -21.78
C GLY A 320 -2.65 -3.05 -22.51
N ASN A 321 -3.32 -2.17 -23.25
CA ASN A 321 -2.69 -1.06 -23.94
C ASN A 321 -2.36 0.08 -22.99
N GLY A 322 -1.35 0.88 -23.33
CA GLY A 322 -1.08 2.14 -22.67
C GLY A 322 -2.15 3.18 -22.99
N GLY A 323 -2.47 4.04 -22.03
CA GLY A 323 -3.40 5.14 -22.20
C GLY A 323 -2.78 6.30 -22.97
N ASP A 324 -3.59 7.08 -23.66
CA ASP A 324 -3.12 8.26 -24.38
C ASP A 324 -2.65 9.37 -23.43
N GLY A 325 -1.66 10.15 -23.87
CA GLY A 325 -1.28 11.39 -23.23
C GLY A 325 -2.34 12.48 -23.39
N GLY A 326 -2.51 13.29 -22.36
CA GLY A 326 -3.42 14.43 -22.36
C GLY A 326 -2.92 15.58 -23.22
N ARG A 327 -3.83 16.43 -23.68
CA ARG A 327 -3.48 17.62 -24.46
C ARG A 327 -2.79 18.67 -23.59
N GLY A 328 -1.74 19.30 -24.13
CA GLY A 328 -1.07 20.46 -23.54
C GLY A 328 -1.93 21.72 -23.59
N GLY A 329 -1.51 22.75 -22.86
CA GLY A 329 -2.23 24.00 -22.74
C GLY A 329 -2.32 24.73 -24.07
N TRP A 330 -3.50 25.28 -24.41
CA TRP A 330 -3.80 25.80 -25.74
C TRP A 330 -2.78 26.83 -26.26
N LEU A 331 -2.28 27.73 -25.40
CA LEU A 331 -1.29 28.73 -25.79
C LEU A 331 0.14 28.21 -25.60
N VAL A 332 0.47 27.76 -24.38
CA VAL A 332 1.78 27.19 -24.05
C VAL A 332 1.59 25.90 -23.25
N GLY A 333 2.13 24.82 -23.77
CA GLY A 333 2.08 23.54 -23.09
C GLY A 333 2.35 22.37 -24.00
N ASN A 334 3.30 21.52 -23.64
CA ASN A 334 3.50 20.28 -24.37
C ASN A 334 2.38 19.30 -24.02
N GLY A 335 2.02 18.45 -24.98
CA GLY A 335 1.16 17.31 -24.72
C GLY A 335 1.83 16.32 -23.78
N GLY A 336 1.00 15.56 -23.08
CA GLY A 336 1.45 14.50 -22.19
C GLY A 336 2.01 13.32 -22.97
N VAL A 337 2.93 12.58 -22.36
CA VAL A 337 3.43 11.34 -22.94
C VAL A 337 2.35 10.27 -22.93
N GLY A 338 2.32 9.43 -23.96
CA GLY A 338 1.51 8.20 -23.97
C GLY A 338 2.04 7.17 -22.98
N GLY A 339 1.15 6.35 -22.44
CA GLY A 339 1.46 5.28 -21.51
C GLY A 339 2.12 4.08 -22.21
N LEU A 340 2.90 3.31 -21.47
CA LEU A 340 3.49 2.07 -21.98
C LEU A 340 2.42 0.99 -22.16
N GLY A 341 2.54 0.14 -23.18
CA GLY A 341 1.78 -1.09 -23.26
C GLY A 341 2.29 -2.14 -22.27
N GLY A 342 1.39 -2.99 -21.76
CA GLY A 342 1.74 -4.06 -20.82
C GLY A 342 2.49 -5.22 -21.48
N VAL A 343 3.12 -6.08 -20.68
CA VAL A 343 3.78 -7.30 -21.15
C VAL A 343 2.77 -8.47 -21.25
N GLY A 344 2.80 -9.21 -22.35
CA GLY A 344 1.96 -10.40 -22.52
C GLY A 344 2.37 -11.54 -21.59
N GLY A 345 1.39 -12.33 -21.13
CA GLY A 345 1.61 -13.44 -20.21
C GLY A 345 2.32 -14.63 -20.87
N THR A 346 3.10 -15.39 -20.10
CA THR A 346 3.74 -16.60 -20.62
C THR A 346 2.72 -17.71 -20.84
N GLY A 347 2.87 -18.51 -21.89
CA GLY A 347 2.10 -19.74 -22.08
C GLY A 347 2.46 -20.80 -21.04
N GLY A 348 1.48 -21.62 -20.65
CA GLY A 348 1.68 -22.71 -19.69
C GLY A 348 2.41 -23.90 -20.31
N ALA A 349 3.13 -24.67 -19.50
CA ALA A 349 3.80 -25.87 -20.01
C ALA A 349 2.79 -26.97 -20.40
N GLY A 350 3.10 -27.76 -21.42
CA GLY A 350 2.37 -28.99 -21.74
C GLY A 350 2.59 -30.04 -20.66
N GLY A 351 1.57 -30.86 -20.37
CA GLY A 351 1.69 -31.87 -19.34
C GLY A 351 2.38 -33.15 -19.84
N ALA A 352 3.14 -33.80 -18.96
CA ALA A 352 3.84 -35.03 -19.33
C ALA A 352 2.87 -36.16 -19.66
N GLY A 353 3.22 -37.01 -20.64
CA GLY A 353 2.45 -38.19 -20.99
C GLY A 353 2.49 -39.25 -19.89
N GLY A 354 1.39 -39.97 -19.69
CA GLY A 354 1.33 -41.02 -18.66
C GLY A 354 2.18 -42.23 -19.00
N ASP A 355 2.86 -42.84 -18.03
CA ASP A 355 3.59 -44.08 -18.25
C ASP A 355 2.63 -45.24 -18.59
N GLY A 356 3.07 -46.15 -19.46
CA GLY A 356 2.35 -47.39 -19.75
C GLY A 356 2.37 -48.32 -18.53
N VAL A 357 1.19 -48.69 -18.03
CA VAL A 357 1.05 -49.48 -16.78
C VAL A 357 0.66 -50.95 -17.03
N VAL A 358 0.36 -51.31 -18.29
CA VAL A 358 0.00 -52.68 -18.70
C VAL A 358 1.15 -53.25 -19.54
N LEU A 359 1.53 -54.51 -19.33
CA LEU A 359 2.64 -55.14 -20.05
C LEU A 359 2.53 -54.93 -21.57
N GLY A 360 3.59 -54.39 -22.18
CA GLY A 360 3.65 -54.05 -23.60
C GLY A 360 2.86 -52.80 -24.03
N SER A 361 2.15 -52.10 -23.13
CA SER A 361 1.46 -50.85 -23.46
C SER A 361 2.45 -49.71 -23.68
N ALA A 362 2.20 -48.89 -24.71
CA ALA A 362 2.95 -47.67 -24.93
C ALA A 362 2.72 -46.65 -23.81
N GLY A 363 3.67 -45.74 -23.62
CA GLY A 363 3.46 -44.53 -22.83
C GLY A 363 2.57 -43.54 -23.59
N GLY A 364 1.85 -42.70 -22.85
CA GLY A 364 1.08 -41.58 -23.39
C GLY A 364 1.99 -40.50 -23.95
N THR A 365 1.49 -39.73 -24.92
CA THR A 365 2.18 -38.56 -25.46
C THR A 365 2.19 -37.42 -24.45
N GLY A 366 3.25 -36.64 -24.42
CA GLY A 366 3.26 -35.34 -23.74
C GLY A 366 2.35 -34.35 -24.48
N GLY A 367 1.82 -33.38 -23.74
CA GLY A 367 1.06 -32.27 -24.29
C GLY A 367 1.96 -31.14 -24.78
N ASP A 368 1.43 -30.31 -25.67
CA ASP A 368 2.14 -29.14 -26.19
C ASP A 368 2.17 -27.98 -25.18
N GLY A 369 3.18 -27.12 -25.26
CA GLY A 369 3.20 -25.86 -24.52
C GLY A 369 2.14 -24.87 -25.04
N GLY A 370 1.54 -24.10 -24.14
CA GLY A 370 0.60 -23.04 -24.48
C GLY A 370 1.28 -21.87 -25.16
N ALA A 371 0.56 -21.13 -26.02
CA ALA A 371 1.09 -19.92 -26.64
C ALA A 371 1.30 -18.80 -25.61
N GLY A 372 2.30 -17.94 -25.81
CA GLY A 372 2.44 -16.70 -25.05
C GLY A 372 1.41 -15.65 -25.49
N GLY A 373 0.99 -14.80 -24.56
CA GLY A 373 0.07 -13.70 -24.81
C GLY A 373 0.75 -12.52 -25.53
N THR A 374 -0.03 -11.71 -26.24
CA THR A 374 0.54 -10.54 -26.95
C THR A 374 0.86 -9.40 -25.98
N GLY A 375 1.90 -8.63 -26.30
CA GLY A 375 2.18 -7.36 -25.61
C GLY A 375 1.16 -6.28 -25.98
N GLY A 376 0.94 -5.34 -25.07
CA GLY A 376 0.03 -4.23 -25.25
C GLY A 376 0.60 -3.15 -26.17
N VAL A 377 -0.25 -2.45 -26.90
CA VAL A 377 0.15 -1.29 -27.71
C VAL A 377 0.48 -0.11 -26.78
N GLY A 378 1.48 0.69 -27.13
CA GLY A 378 1.78 1.92 -26.40
C GLY A 378 0.76 3.01 -26.71
N GLY A 379 0.41 3.84 -25.72
CA GLY A 379 -0.54 4.93 -25.89
C GLY A 379 0.00 6.06 -26.78
N THR A 380 -0.88 6.81 -27.41
CA THR A 380 -0.46 7.95 -28.24
C THR A 380 0.01 9.12 -27.37
N GLY A 381 0.94 9.92 -27.88
CA GLY A 381 1.35 11.16 -27.23
C GLY A 381 0.28 12.24 -27.43
N GLY A 382 -0.01 13.01 -26.38
CA GLY A 382 -1.00 14.07 -26.41
C GLY A 382 -0.58 15.23 -27.32
N GLU A 383 -1.55 15.95 -27.87
CA GLU A 383 -1.29 17.15 -28.67
C GLU A 383 -0.66 18.27 -27.82
N GLY A 384 0.28 19.03 -28.40
CA GLY A 384 0.77 20.27 -27.82
C GLY A 384 -0.16 21.46 -28.06
N GLY A 385 0.09 22.55 -27.34
CA GLY A 385 -0.50 23.86 -27.60
C GLY A 385 0.07 24.57 -28.81
N PHE A 386 -0.38 25.80 -29.06
CA PHE A 386 0.11 26.66 -30.14
C PHE A 386 1.64 26.84 -30.13
N LEU A 387 2.23 27.00 -28.93
CA LEU A 387 3.69 27.08 -28.72
C LEU A 387 4.26 25.80 -28.09
N GLY A 388 3.47 24.73 -28.03
CA GLY A 388 3.83 23.47 -27.37
C GLY A 388 4.09 22.34 -28.37
N GLN A 389 4.90 21.37 -27.97
CA GLN A 389 5.13 20.17 -28.77
C GLN A 389 4.16 19.05 -28.40
N ARG A 390 3.91 18.14 -29.34
CA ARG A 390 3.24 16.87 -29.06
C ARG A 390 4.06 16.08 -28.04
N GLY A 391 3.38 15.40 -27.12
CA GLY A 391 4.00 14.42 -26.25
C GLY A 391 4.56 13.24 -27.03
N ALA A 392 5.55 12.55 -26.48
CA ALA A 392 6.01 11.29 -27.05
C ALA A 392 4.93 10.21 -26.92
N GLY A 393 4.80 9.34 -27.92
CA GLY A 393 4.04 8.10 -27.76
C GLY A 393 4.68 7.17 -26.75
N GLY A 394 3.89 6.26 -26.20
CA GLY A 394 4.35 5.16 -25.37
C GLY A 394 4.96 4.05 -26.20
N ALA A 395 5.93 3.35 -25.62
CA ALA A 395 6.40 2.09 -26.20
C ALA A 395 5.35 0.99 -26.02
N GLY A 396 5.23 0.10 -27.00
CA GLY A 396 4.49 -1.13 -26.83
C GLY A 396 5.20 -2.09 -25.88
N GLY A 397 4.45 -3.02 -25.29
CA GLY A 397 4.99 -4.02 -24.39
C GLY A 397 5.47 -5.28 -25.12
N ALA A 398 6.32 -6.06 -24.47
CA ALA A 398 6.80 -7.32 -25.02
C ALA A 398 5.68 -8.37 -25.06
N GLY A 399 5.75 -9.29 -26.02
CA GLY A 399 4.91 -10.49 -26.00
C GLY A 399 5.42 -11.50 -24.96
N GLY A 400 4.55 -12.37 -24.50
CA GLY A 400 4.87 -13.43 -23.57
C GLY A 400 5.63 -14.58 -24.22
N ALA A 401 6.47 -15.27 -23.47
CA ALA A 401 7.09 -16.50 -23.95
C ALA A 401 6.05 -17.61 -24.16
N GLY A 402 6.29 -18.51 -25.11
CA GLY A 402 5.51 -19.74 -25.22
C GLY A 402 5.86 -20.73 -24.10
N GLY A 403 4.94 -21.64 -23.80
CA GLY A 403 5.10 -22.69 -22.81
C GLY A 403 6.06 -23.77 -23.27
N LEU A 404 6.67 -24.48 -22.31
CA LEU A 404 7.52 -25.63 -22.63
C LEU A 404 6.66 -26.83 -23.07
N ALA A 405 7.24 -27.70 -23.90
CA ALA A 405 6.67 -28.99 -24.23
C ALA A 405 6.57 -29.92 -23.00
N GLY A 406 5.55 -30.78 -22.98
CA GLY A 406 5.47 -31.90 -22.05
C GLY A 406 6.31 -33.10 -22.51
N ASP A 407 6.97 -33.78 -21.58
CA ASP A 407 7.71 -35.02 -21.89
C ASP A 407 6.75 -36.16 -22.26
N GLY A 408 7.20 -37.09 -23.09
CA GLY A 408 6.45 -38.32 -23.36
C GLY A 408 6.55 -39.33 -22.21
N GLY A 409 5.47 -40.09 -21.98
CA GLY A 409 5.44 -41.14 -20.97
C GLY A 409 6.30 -42.34 -21.34
N ARG A 410 6.86 -43.05 -20.37
CA ARG A 410 7.63 -44.27 -20.64
C ARG A 410 6.70 -45.42 -21.02
N GLY A 411 7.13 -46.27 -21.95
CA GLY A 411 6.41 -47.51 -22.26
C GLY A 411 6.57 -48.55 -21.16
N ALA A 412 5.58 -49.44 -21.02
CA ALA A 412 5.62 -50.52 -20.04
C ALA A 412 6.72 -51.54 -20.37
N ALA A 413 7.29 -52.17 -19.35
CA ALA A 413 8.18 -53.31 -19.55
C ALA A 413 7.48 -54.43 -20.35
N GLY A 414 8.25 -55.12 -21.19
CA GLY A 414 7.76 -56.25 -22.00
C GLY A 414 7.70 -57.57 -21.21
N THR A 415 7.16 -58.61 -21.83
CA THR A 415 7.23 -59.99 -21.29
C THR A 415 8.28 -60.79 -22.06
N PHE A 416 8.69 -61.95 -21.54
CA PHE A 416 9.63 -62.86 -22.21
C PHE A 416 9.17 -63.29 -23.63
N ALA A 417 7.87 -63.17 -23.96
CA ALA A 417 7.28 -63.61 -25.22
C ALA A 417 6.80 -62.46 -26.13
N GLY A 418 6.95 -61.18 -25.74
CA GLY A 418 6.45 -60.04 -26.52
C GLY A 418 7.08 -58.70 -26.12
N GLY A 419 7.31 -57.83 -27.11
CA GLY A 419 8.14 -56.62 -27.03
C GLY A 419 7.77 -55.60 -25.94
N THR A 420 8.75 -54.79 -25.55
CA THR A 420 8.58 -53.65 -24.64
C THR A 420 7.64 -52.62 -25.22
N GLY A 421 6.83 -51.98 -24.37
CA GLY A 421 6.05 -50.81 -24.76
C GLY A 421 6.98 -49.68 -25.23
N ILE A 422 6.60 -49.01 -26.32
CA ILE A 422 7.33 -47.84 -26.82
C ILE A 422 7.00 -46.63 -25.93
N GLY A 423 7.99 -45.79 -25.62
CA GLY A 423 7.71 -44.51 -24.96
C GLY A 423 6.83 -43.61 -25.83
N GLY A 424 5.99 -42.80 -25.20
CA GLY A 424 5.27 -41.73 -25.86
C GLY A 424 6.23 -40.66 -26.37
N ALA A 425 5.82 -39.95 -27.43
CA ALA A 425 6.50 -38.75 -27.87
C ALA A 425 6.27 -37.61 -26.86
N GLY A 426 7.23 -36.69 -26.73
CA GLY A 426 6.96 -35.40 -26.09
C GLY A 426 6.06 -34.52 -26.95
N GLY A 427 5.51 -33.47 -26.37
CA GLY A 427 4.81 -32.41 -27.10
C GLY A 427 5.77 -31.43 -27.77
N ASP A 428 5.19 -30.45 -28.45
CA ASP A 428 5.90 -29.30 -29.00
C ASP A 428 5.90 -28.12 -28.02
N GLY A 429 6.88 -27.22 -28.13
CA GLY A 429 6.87 -25.97 -27.38
C GLY A 429 5.82 -25.00 -27.92
N GLY A 430 5.28 -24.15 -27.04
CA GLY A 430 4.35 -23.10 -27.41
C GLY A 430 5.01 -21.97 -28.19
N ASN A 431 4.24 -21.31 -29.07
CA ASN A 431 4.70 -20.11 -29.77
C ASN A 431 4.80 -18.92 -28.82
N ALA A 432 5.81 -18.08 -28.99
CA ALA A 432 5.88 -16.79 -28.29
C ALA A 432 4.79 -15.83 -28.80
N GLY A 433 4.28 -15.00 -27.90
CA GLY A 433 3.37 -13.92 -28.21
C GLY A 433 4.07 -12.79 -28.97
N VAL A 434 3.30 -12.10 -29.81
CA VAL A 434 3.79 -10.94 -30.56
C VAL A 434 3.90 -9.74 -29.63
N GLY A 435 4.98 -8.96 -29.75
CA GLY A 435 5.11 -7.69 -29.03
C GLY A 435 4.13 -6.63 -29.53
N GLY A 436 3.70 -5.75 -28.64
CA GLY A 436 2.88 -4.60 -28.99
C GLY A 436 3.68 -3.55 -29.74
N VAL A 437 3.01 -2.82 -30.62
CA VAL A 437 3.61 -1.70 -31.35
C VAL A 437 3.63 -0.46 -30.46
N GLY A 438 4.74 0.29 -30.50
CA GLY A 438 4.77 1.66 -29.99
C GLY A 438 4.39 2.64 -31.09
N GLU A 439 3.96 3.85 -30.70
CA GLU A 439 3.77 4.94 -31.65
C GLU A 439 5.14 5.44 -32.16
N PRO A 440 5.38 5.49 -33.48
CA PRO A 440 6.60 6.08 -34.01
C PRO A 440 6.61 7.57 -33.72
N VAL A 441 7.75 8.10 -33.28
CA VAL A 441 7.94 9.54 -33.10
C VAL A 441 7.76 10.22 -34.47
N GLY A 442 6.56 10.75 -34.73
CA GLY A 442 6.29 11.52 -35.94
C GLY A 442 7.16 12.79 -35.95
N PRO A 443 7.58 13.27 -37.13
CA PRO A 443 8.40 14.48 -37.21
C PRO A 443 7.67 15.65 -36.55
N ALA A 444 8.37 16.37 -35.68
CA ALA A 444 7.88 17.63 -35.12
C ALA A 444 7.57 18.62 -36.27
N PRO A 445 6.44 19.35 -36.23
CA PRO A 445 6.13 20.35 -37.24
C PRO A 445 7.14 21.50 -37.26
#